data_AF-A0A7V8R2Z6-F1
#
_entry.id   AF-A0A7V8R2Z6-F1
#
_cell.length_a   1.000
_cell.length_b   1.000
_cell.length_c   1.000
_cell.angle_alpha   90.00
_cell.angle_beta   90.00
_cell.angle_gamma   90.00
#
_symmetry.space_group_name_H-M   'P 1'
#
loop_
_entity.id
_entity.type
_entity.pdbx_description
1 polymer ?
#
loop_
_entity_poly.entity_id
_entity_poly.type
_entity_poly.pdbx_seq_one_letter_code
_entity_poly.pdbx_strand_id
1 'polypeptide(L)'
;MLTGMSYDDVAAMIDWGDRSAHYTTWNDLCGVLAEIGLSNEAPIKTSRWSDIQGVAIVHVQGDHFMLYDAENGLFYDPAEMEGPGVASDRVPTSYLTVYGPNHR
;
A
#
# COMPACT_ATOMS: atom_id res chain seq x y z
N MET A 1 11.16 4.58 -9.44
CA MET A 1 10.57 4.82 -8.11
C MET A 1 9.68 6.05 -8.19
N LEU A 2 8.44 5.97 -7.72
CA LEU A 2 7.41 7.01 -7.86
C LEU A 2 7.78 8.35 -7.17
N THR A 3 8.67 8.32 -6.18
CA THR A 3 9.03 9.49 -5.36
C THR A 3 10.49 9.94 -5.50
N GLY A 4 11.36 9.11 -6.11
CA GLY A 4 12.82 9.33 -6.10
C GLY A 4 13.51 9.13 -4.74
N MET A 5 12.77 8.71 -3.71
CA MET A 5 13.27 8.47 -2.34
C MET A 5 13.80 7.05 -2.16
N SER A 6 14.77 6.86 -1.26
CA SER A 6 15.20 5.51 -0.87
C SER A 6 14.19 4.82 0.03
N TYR A 7 14.30 3.50 0.18
CA TYR A 7 13.49 2.75 1.14
C TYR A 7 13.65 3.30 2.56
N ASP A 8 14.89 3.55 2.99
CA ASP A 8 15.19 4.02 4.34
C ASP A 8 14.57 5.42 4.60
N ASP A 9 14.60 6.30 3.60
CA ASP A 9 13.99 7.64 3.71
C ASP A 9 12.48 7.56 3.90
N VAL A 10 11.80 6.66 3.16
CA VAL A 10 10.35 6.45 3.29
C VAL A 10 10.02 5.76 4.61
N ALA A 11 10.81 4.76 5.01
CA ALA A 11 10.60 4.05 6.27
C ALA A 11 10.80 4.97 7.50
N ALA A 12 11.69 5.95 7.40
CA ALA A 12 11.94 6.94 8.45
C ALA A 12 10.81 7.97 8.64
N MET A 13 9.86 8.08 7.70
CA MET A 13 8.68 8.95 7.84
C MET A 13 7.65 8.40 8.83
N ILE A 14 7.71 7.11 9.16
CA ILE A 14 6.84 6.54 10.19
C ILE A 14 7.40 6.86 11.57
N ASP A 15 6.63 7.61 12.36
CA ASP A 15 6.93 7.81 13.78
C ASP A 15 6.58 6.55 14.58
N TRP A 16 7.63 5.76 14.85
CA TRP A 16 7.54 4.56 15.66
C TRP A 16 7.35 4.86 17.16
N GLY A 17 7.68 6.07 17.64
CA GLY A 17 7.63 6.43 19.05
C GLY A 17 8.25 5.36 19.98
N ASP A 18 7.58 5.07 21.09
CA ASP A 18 7.95 4.00 22.04
C ASP A 18 7.31 2.63 21.71
N ARG A 19 6.84 2.41 20.47
CA ARG A 19 6.14 1.16 20.11
C ARG A 19 7.11 -0.02 20.22
N SER A 20 6.73 -1.02 21.02
CA SER A 20 7.53 -2.24 21.21
C SER A 20 7.53 -3.18 20.00
N ALA A 21 6.60 -2.99 19.06
CA ALA A 21 6.55 -3.69 17.79
C ALA A 21 6.28 -2.70 16.65
N HIS A 22 7.08 -2.77 15.59
CA HIS A 22 7.00 -1.88 14.43
C HIS A 22 6.04 -2.46 13.38
N TYR A 23 4.75 -2.51 13.72
CA TYR A 23 3.70 -2.79 12.75
C TYR A 23 3.18 -1.49 12.17
N THR A 24 3.18 -1.42 10.84
CA THR A 24 2.60 -0.29 10.11
C THR A 24 1.08 -0.36 10.19
N THR A 25 0.43 0.76 10.48
CA THR A 25 -1.02 0.89 10.44
C THR A 25 -1.48 1.70 9.23
N TRP A 26 -2.78 1.67 8.93
CA TRP A 26 -3.37 2.57 7.93
C TRP A 26 -3.12 4.05 8.25
N ASN A 27 -3.14 4.44 9.53
CA ASN A 27 -2.88 5.82 9.92
C ASN A 27 -1.43 6.24 9.60
N ASP A 28 -0.48 5.33 9.85
CA ASP A 28 0.92 5.57 9.51
C ASP A 28 1.09 5.69 7.97
N LEU A 29 0.48 4.78 7.19
CA LEU A 29 0.52 4.83 5.73
C LEU A 29 -0.11 6.10 5.16
N CYS A 30 -1.30 6.49 5.62
CA CYS A 30 -1.95 7.73 5.18
C CYS A 30 -1.07 8.95 5.47
N GLY A 31 -0.39 8.99 6.62
CA GLY A 31 0.57 10.03 6.97
C GLY A 31 1.74 10.10 5.98
N VAL A 32 2.40 8.97 5.73
CA VAL A 32 3.52 8.88 4.76
C VAL A 32 3.08 9.29 3.36
N LEU A 33 1.92 8.79 2.88
CA LEU A 33 1.38 9.12 1.56
C LEU A 33 1.11 10.63 1.42
N ALA A 34 0.55 11.25 2.44
CA ALA A 34 0.31 12.69 2.46
C ALA A 34 1.63 13.49 2.42
N GLU A 35 2.64 13.04 3.16
CA GLU A 35 3.96 13.69 3.21
C GLU A 35 4.70 13.65 1.86
N ILE A 36 4.57 12.54 1.11
CA ILE A 36 5.12 12.41 -0.24
C ILE A 36 4.21 13.01 -1.33
N GLY A 37 3.13 13.68 -0.95
CA GLY A 37 2.25 14.41 -1.86
C GLY A 37 1.28 13.54 -2.68
N LEU A 38 1.02 12.31 -2.24
CA LEU A 38 0.04 11.43 -2.86
C LEU A 38 -1.32 11.59 -2.17
N SER A 39 -2.33 11.94 -2.97
CA SER A 39 -3.71 11.97 -2.49
C SER A 39 -4.18 10.55 -2.20
N ASN A 40 -4.85 10.38 -1.06
CA ASN A 40 -5.43 9.11 -0.64
C ASN A 40 -6.82 9.33 -0.06
N GLU A 41 -7.71 8.37 -0.32
CA GLU A 41 -9.02 8.28 0.31
C GLU A 41 -8.94 7.46 1.60
N ALA A 42 -9.99 7.50 2.41
CA ALA A 42 -10.07 6.62 3.58
C ALA A 42 -10.03 5.14 3.15
N PRO A 43 -9.37 4.24 3.91
CA PRO A 43 -9.36 2.82 3.58
C PRO A 43 -10.77 2.21 3.48
N ILE A 44 -11.02 1.46 2.42
CA ILE A 44 -12.29 0.79 2.12
C ILE A 44 -12.15 -0.69 2.44
N LYS A 45 -13.12 -1.25 3.18
CA LYS A 45 -13.16 -2.70 3.45
C LYS A 45 -13.57 -3.47 2.20
N THR A 46 -12.86 -4.55 1.90
CA THR A 46 -13.25 -5.51 0.86
C THR A 46 -12.68 -6.88 1.17
N SER A 47 -13.30 -7.93 0.62
CA SER A 47 -12.75 -9.29 0.56
C SER A 47 -12.53 -9.78 -0.86
N ARG A 48 -12.62 -8.88 -1.86
CA ARG A 48 -12.57 -9.21 -3.28
C ARG A 48 -11.63 -8.27 -4.03
N TRP A 49 -10.68 -8.84 -4.75
CA TRP A 49 -9.80 -8.09 -5.65
C TRP A 49 -10.55 -7.34 -6.74
N SER A 50 -11.73 -7.83 -7.15
CA SER A 50 -12.60 -7.19 -8.16
C SER A 50 -13.22 -5.88 -7.71
N ASP A 51 -13.23 -5.58 -6.41
CA ASP A 51 -13.79 -4.33 -5.88
C ASP A 51 -12.78 -3.17 -5.97
N ILE A 52 -11.51 -3.48 -6.26
CA ILE A 52 -10.40 -2.53 -6.28
C ILE A 52 -10.20 -2.02 -7.71
N GLN A 53 -10.04 -0.71 -7.85
CA GLN A 53 -9.83 -0.02 -9.13
C GLN A 53 -8.54 0.81 -9.09
N GLY A 54 -7.89 0.97 -10.26
CA GLY A 54 -6.64 1.70 -10.36
C GLY A 54 -5.49 1.04 -9.59
N VAL A 55 -4.59 1.86 -9.05
CA VAL A 55 -3.48 1.41 -8.20
C VAL A 55 -3.86 1.60 -6.74
N ALA A 56 -3.74 0.55 -5.94
CA ALA A 56 -4.11 0.58 -4.52
C ALA A 56 -3.06 -0.09 -3.64
N ILE A 57 -2.89 0.46 -2.43
CA ILE A 57 -2.28 -0.28 -1.32
C ILE A 57 -3.37 -1.16 -0.72
N VAL A 58 -3.07 -2.41 -0.45
CA VAL A 58 -4.03 -3.42 -0.01
C VAL A 58 -3.52 -4.08 1.26
N HIS A 59 -4.32 -4.02 2.31
CA HIS A 59 -4.14 -4.84 3.50
C HIS A 59 -4.77 -6.21 3.24
N VAL A 60 -4.03 -7.26 3.54
CA VAL A 60 -4.46 -8.64 3.35
C VAL A 60 -4.44 -9.41 4.68
N GLN A 61 -5.09 -10.58 4.68
CA GLN A 61 -4.99 -11.51 5.80
C GLN A 61 -3.52 -11.84 6.14
N GLY A 62 -3.26 -12.04 7.42
CA GLY A 62 -1.90 -12.20 7.94
C GLY A 62 -1.20 -10.89 8.30
N ASP A 63 -1.94 -9.77 8.30
CA ASP A 63 -1.46 -8.43 8.66
C ASP A 63 -0.29 -7.95 7.79
N HIS A 64 -0.51 -7.98 6.48
CA HIS A 64 0.48 -7.65 5.47
C HIS A 64 -0.06 -6.61 4.49
N PHE A 65 0.81 -5.73 4.02
CA PHE A 65 0.48 -4.73 3.01
C PHE A 65 1.13 -5.05 1.67
N MET A 66 0.38 -4.83 0.61
CA MET A 66 0.79 -5.07 -0.78
C MET A 66 0.39 -3.88 -1.65
N LEU A 67 0.96 -3.80 -2.84
CA LEU A 67 0.44 -2.92 -3.89
C LEU A 67 -0.25 -3.77 -4.96
N TYR A 68 -1.46 -3.37 -5.36
CA TYR A 68 -2.22 -3.99 -6.44
C TYR A 68 -2.49 -2.96 -7.53
N ASP A 69 -2.07 -3.28 -8.74
CA ASP A 69 -2.38 -2.54 -9.95
C ASP A 69 -3.51 -3.28 -10.67
N ALA A 70 -4.76 -2.82 -10.45
CA ALA A 70 -5.95 -3.44 -11.00
C ALA A 70 -6.08 -3.25 -12.51
N GLU A 71 -5.42 -2.24 -13.09
CA GLU A 71 -5.46 -1.98 -14.53
C GLU A 71 -4.66 -3.03 -15.29
N ASN A 72 -3.50 -3.41 -14.74
CA ASN A 72 -2.62 -4.40 -15.34
C ASN A 72 -2.78 -5.82 -14.73
N GLY A 73 -3.56 -5.95 -13.66
CA GLY A 73 -3.75 -7.22 -12.94
C GLY A 73 -2.47 -7.70 -12.25
N LEU A 74 -1.67 -6.77 -11.72
CA LEU A 74 -0.34 -7.03 -11.17
C LEU A 74 -0.31 -6.86 -9.66
N PHE A 75 0.29 -7.83 -8.98
CA PHE A 75 0.44 -7.90 -7.52
C PHE A 75 1.90 -7.67 -7.15
N TYR A 76 2.19 -6.59 -6.45
CA TYR A 76 3.52 -6.29 -5.94
C TYR A 76 3.54 -6.63 -4.44
N ASP A 77 4.10 -7.79 -4.13
CA ASP A 77 4.19 -8.30 -2.77
C ASP A 77 5.61 -8.09 -2.23
N PRO A 78 5.81 -7.27 -1.17
CA PRO A 78 7.12 -7.09 -0.55
C PRO A 78 7.74 -8.37 0.02
N ALA A 79 6.96 -9.42 0.27
CA ALA A 79 7.45 -10.71 0.74
C ALA A 79 7.95 -11.63 -0.40
N GLU A 80 7.62 -11.31 -1.64
CA GLU A 80 8.06 -12.07 -2.82
C GLU A 80 9.43 -11.58 -3.30
N MET A 81 10.27 -12.52 -3.71
CA MET A 81 11.64 -12.22 -4.15
C MET A 81 11.68 -11.73 -5.61
N GLU A 82 10.68 -12.10 -6.43
CA GLU A 82 10.66 -11.83 -7.86
C GLU A 82 9.38 -11.13 -8.33
N GLY A 83 9.58 -10.07 -9.11
CA GLY A 83 8.55 -9.42 -9.93
C GLY A 83 7.34 -8.84 -9.20
N PRO A 84 6.38 -8.26 -9.95
CA PRO A 84 4.99 -8.42 -9.62
C PRO A 84 4.46 -9.79 -10.07
N GLY A 85 3.65 -10.44 -9.24
CA GLY A 85 2.87 -11.61 -9.61
C GLY A 85 1.65 -11.25 -10.46
N VAL A 86 1.16 -12.19 -11.26
CA VAL A 86 -0.11 -12.09 -12.01
C VAL A 86 -1.29 -12.77 -11.29
N ALA A 87 -1.00 -13.38 -10.14
CA ALA A 87 -1.96 -14.01 -9.27
C ALA A 87 -1.48 -13.89 -7.82
N SER A 88 -2.42 -13.86 -6.88
CA SER A 88 -2.14 -13.93 -5.45
C SER A 88 -3.15 -14.85 -4.78
N ASP A 89 -2.68 -15.68 -3.84
CA ASP A 89 -3.49 -16.50 -2.95
C ASP A 89 -3.95 -15.73 -1.69
N ARG A 90 -3.47 -14.49 -1.53
CA ARG A 90 -3.82 -13.63 -0.41
C ARG A 90 -5.25 -13.11 -0.53
N VAL A 91 -5.88 -12.91 0.62
CA VAL A 91 -7.25 -12.43 0.74
C VAL A 91 -7.22 -10.97 1.22
N PRO A 92 -7.77 -10.01 0.46
CA PRO A 92 -7.81 -8.62 0.89
C PRO A 92 -8.76 -8.45 2.07
N THR A 93 -8.47 -7.49 2.93
CA THR A 93 -9.31 -7.09 4.07
C THR A 93 -9.74 -5.63 3.95
N SER A 94 -8.87 -4.80 3.37
CA SER A 94 -9.14 -3.40 3.06
C SER A 94 -8.13 -2.89 2.03
N TYR A 95 -8.47 -1.80 1.35
CA TYR A 95 -7.58 -1.15 0.40
C TYR A 95 -7.71 0.37 0.47
N LEU A 96 -6.71 1.04 -0.10
CA LEU A 96 -6.68 2.48 -0.27
C LEU A 96 -6.13 2.79 -1.66
N THR A 97 -6.94 3.45 -2.48
CA THR A 97 -6.55 3.86 -3.84
C THR A 97 -5.56 5.01 -3.76
N VAL A 98 -4.45 4.89 -4.51
CA VAL A 98 -3.39 5.88 -4.55
C VAL A 98 -3.47 6.64 -5.86
N TYR A 99 -3.54 7.97 -5.77
CA TYR A 99 -3.55 8.83 -6.94
C TYR A 99 -2.17 9.44 -7.15
N GLY A 100 -1.67 9.36 -8.38
CA GLY A 100 -0.44 10.04 -8.76
C GLY A 100 -0.57 11.58 -8.61
N PRO A 101 0.55 12.31 -8.51
CA PRO A 101 0.58 13.74 -8.20
C PRO A 101 -0.16 14.66 -9.20
N ASN A 102 -0.61 14.13 -10.35
CA ASN A 102 -1.34 14.87 -11.38
C ASN A 102 -2.85 14.54 -11.44
N HIS A 103 -3.37 13.68 -10.57
CA HIS A 103 -4.81 13.45 -10.44
C HIS A 103 -5.38 14.42 -9.40
N ARG A 104 -6.12 15.43 -9.86
CA ARG A 104 -6.98 16.31 -9.07
C ARG A 104 -8.42 16.17 -9.53
#